data_AF-A0A4Z0PSC5-F1
#
_entry.id   AF-A0A4Z0PSC5-F1
#
_cell.length_a   1.000
_cell.length_b   1.000
_cell.length_c   1.000
_cell.angle_alpha   90.00
_cell.angle_beta   90.00
_cell.angle_gamma   90.00
#
_symmetry.space_group_name_H-M   'P 1'
#
loop_
_entity.id
_entity.type
_entity.pdbx_description
1 polymer ?
#
loop_
_entity_poly.entity_id
_entity_poly.type
_entity_poly.pdbx_seq_one_letter_code
_entity_poly.pdbx_strand_id
1 'polypeptide(L)'
;MKTHLFFRLLLSSLLLLAGLASAAPRLTPPTNAPVAGYWNLETNLLTRDYTIIRFFNDQHELVYEERLDNLCLDLSKGTGLCRRTARQLNVALHHVLRDPNNARQTTTQLALELGQSRRVQRVYAVR
;
A
#
# COMPACT_ATOMS: atom_id res chain seq x y z
N MET A 1 13.23 33.60 -56.42
CA MET A 1 12.38 32.52 -55.87
C MET A 1 13.20 31.25 -55.56
N LYS A 2 14.30 31.33 -54.78
CA LYS A 2 15.20 30.18 -54.49
C LYS A 2 15.54 29.99 -53.01
N THR A 3 15.18 30.94 -52.14
CA THR A 3 15.49 30.92 -50.70
C THR A 3 14.45 30.17 -49.85
N HIS A 4 13.21 30.03 -50.34
CA HIS A 4 12.14 29.36 -49.61
C HIS A 4 12.27 27.82 -49.54
N LEU A 5 13.04 27.23 -50.46
CA LEU A 5 13.30 25.78 -50.47
C LEU A 5 14.27 25.37 -49.37
N PHE A 6 15.34 26.14 -49.16
CA PHE A 6 16.31 25.90 -48.09
C PHE A 6 15.69 26.07 -46.70
N PHE A 7 14.80 27.05 -46.54
CA PHE A 7 14.12 27.29 -45.25
C PHE A 7 13.18 26.15 -44.85
N ARG A 8 12.47 25.55 -45.83
CA ARG A 8 11.60 24.39 -45.57
C ARG A 8 12.38 23.13 -45.20
N LEU A 9 13.54 22.91 -45.85
CA LEU A 9 14.43 21.79 -45.53
C LEU A 9 15.02 21.90 -44.11
N LEU A 10 15.47 23.09 -43.72
CA LEU A 10 15.99 23.35 -42.37
C LEU A 10 14.92 23.18 -41.28
N LEU A 11 13.68 23.60 -41.54
CA LEU A 11 12.59 23.43 -40.59
C LEU A 11 12.23 21.95 -40.41
N SER A 12 12.25 21.16 -41.49
CA SER A 12 11.98 19.72 -41.42
C SER A 12 13.06 18.93 -40.68
N SER A 13 14.34 19.31 -40.81
CA SER A 13 15.41 18.66 -40.04
C SER A 13 15.32 18.98 -38.54
N LEU A 14 14.90 20.21 -38.18
CA LEU A 14 14.76 20.60 -36.78
C LEU A 14 13.63 19.84 -36.07
N LEU A 15 12.51 19.60 -36.76
CA LEU A 15 11.38 18.81 -36.24
C LEU A 15 11.74 17.32 -36.06
N LEU A 16 12.59 16.75 -36.91
CA LEU A 16 13.01 15.36 -36.78
C LEU A 16 13.92 15.12 -35.56
N LEU A 17 14.78 16.08 -35.21
CA LEU A 17 15.65 15.96 -34.03
C LEU A 17 14.88 16.08 -32.70
N ALA A 18 13.76 16.78 -32.67
CA ALA A 18 12.94 16.93 -31.46
C ALA A 18 12.19 15.64 -31.05
N GLY A 19 11.99 14.71 -31.98
CA GLY A 19 11.27 13.45 -31.72
C GLY A 19 12.09 12.36 -30.99
N LEU A 20 13.41 12.50 -30.91
CA LEU A 20 14.30 11.47 -30.35
C LEU A 20 14.60 11.63 -28.86
N ALA A 21 14.10 12.68 -28.19
CA ALA A 21 14.46 13.03 -26.82
C ALA A 21 13.60 12.40 -25.71
N SER A 22 12.71 11.45 -26.01
CA SER A 22 11.72 10.97 -25.02
C SER A 22 11.67 9.45 -24.83
N ALA A 23 12.82 8.80 -24.81
CA ALA A 23 12.95 7.45 -24.25
C ALA A 23 14.07 7.43 -23.21
N ALA A 24 13.89 8.21 -22.14
CA ALA A 24 14.66 7.97 -20.93
C ALA A 24 14.29 6.56 -20.43
N PRO A 25 15.26 5.64 -20.27
CA PRO A 25 14.98 4.36 -19.65
C PRO A 25 14.49 4.65 -18.24
N ARG A 26 13.23 4.30 -17.96
CA ARG A 26 12.73 4.27 -16.59
C ARG A 26 13.59 3.24 -15.86
N LEU A 27 14.53 3.73 -15.05
CA LEU A 27 15.25 2.93 -14.07
C LEU A 27 14.20 2.19 -13.26
N THR A 28 13.97 0.92 -13.59
CA THR A 28 13.22 0.03 -12.72
C THR A 28 14.00 0.01 -11.40
N PRO A 29 13.42 0.48 -10.28
CA PRO A 29 14.09 0.35 -9.01
C PRO A 29 14.45 -1.13 -8.80
N PRO A 30 15.60 -1.42 -8.17
CA PRO A 30 16.00 -2.80 -7.93
C PRO A 30 14.85 -3.53 -7.23
N THR A 31 14.50 -4.71 -7.72
CA THR A 31 13.42 -5.60 -7.25
C THR A 31 13.46 -5.91 -5.74
N ASN A 32 14.51 -5.48 -5.04
CA ASN A 32 14.75 -5.70 -3.62
C ASN A 32 14.85 -4.40 -2.79
N ALA A 33 14.48 -3.23 -3.34
CA ALA A 33 14.34 -2.04 -2.51
C ALA A 33 13.23 -2.30 -1.47
N PRO A 34 13.46 -2.01 -0.18
CA PRO A 34 12.41 -2.17 0.83
C PRO A 34 11.23 -1.29 0.44
N VAL A 35 10.09 -1.92 0.16
CA VAL A 35 8.87 -1.19 -0.19
C VAL A 35 8.41 -0.47 1.07
N ALA A 36 8.56 0.85 1.06
CA ALA A 36 8.25 1.72 2.18
C ALA A 36 6.79 2.15 2.13
N GLY A 37 6.20 2.32 3.31
CA GLY A 37 4.81 2.70 3.48
C GLY A 37 4.41 2.59 4.94
N TYR A 38 3.13 2.82 5.21
CA TYR A 38 2.58 2.74 6.55
C TYR A 38 1.12 2.30 6.51
N TRP A 39 0.60 1.93 7.67
CA TRP A 39 -0.81 1.60 7.83
C TRP A 39 -1.44 2.49 8.90
N ASN A 40 -2.73 2.78 8.74
CA ASN A 40 -3.56 3.44 9.72
C ASN A 40 -4.74 2.54 10.11
N LEU A 41 -5.16 2.66 11.37
CA LEU A 41 -6.35 1.99 11.89
C LEU A 41 -7.36 3.03 12.34
N GLU A 42 -8.62 2.79 11.99
CA GLU A 42 -9.76 3.51 12.54
C GLU A 42 -10.70 2.50 13.17
N THR A 43 -10.81 2.54 14.50
CA THR A 43 -11.62 1.58 15.25
C THR A 43 -12.77 2.31 15.91
N ASN A 44 -13.98 1.76 15.78
CA ASN A 44 -15.10 2.28 16.54
C ASN A 44 -14.98 1.84 18.01
N LEU A 45 -14.56 2.76 18.89
CA LEU A 45 -14.35 2.47 20.30
C LEU A 45 -15.65 2.42 21.11
N LEU A 46 -16.76 2.98 20.59
CA LEU A 46 -18.06 3.02 21.25
C LEU A 46 -18.71 1.64 21.22
N THR A 47 -18.88 1.08 20.03
CA THR A 47 -19.56 -0.22 19.81
C THR A 47 -18.58 -1.37 19.67
N ARG A 48 -17.31 -1.11 19.34
CA ARG A 48 -16.24 -2.12 19.19
C ARG A 48 -16.61 -3.25 18.23
N ASP A 49 -17.37 -2.90 17.22
CA ASP A 49 -17.94 -3.79 16.21
C ASP A 49 -17.16 -3.79 14.91
N TYR A 50 -16.30 -2.80 14.64
CA TYR A 50 -15.44 -2.81 13.46
C TYR A 50 -14.14 -2.03 13.65
N THR A 51 -13.18 -2.35 12.77
CA THR A 51 -11.94 -1.61 12.53
C THR A 51 -11.74 -1.47 11.03
N ILE A 52 -11.45 -0.27 10.56
CA ILE A 52 -11.01 0.00 9.18
C ILE A 52 -9.48 0.03 9.17
N ILE A 53 -8.88 -0.72 8.24
CA ILE A 53 -7.44 -0.74 7.99
C ILE A 53 -7.19 -0.03 6.67
N ARG A 54 -6.23 0.90 6.67
CA ARG A 54 -5.76 1.62 5.48
C ARG A 54 -4.28 1.40 5.31
N PHE A 55 -3.84 1.08 4.11
CA PHE A 55 -2.43 0.94 3.75
C PHE A 55 -2.05 2.05 2.78
N PHE A 56 -0.94 2.72 3.07
CA PHE A 56 -0.40 3.82 2.29
C PHE A 56 1.00 3.48 1.80
N ASN A 57 1.35 3.94 0.60
CA ASN A 57 2.73 3.92 0.12
C ASN A 57 3.55 5.06 0.75
N ASP A 58 4.82 5.15 0.38
CA ASP A 58 5.75 6.19 0.81
C ASP A 58 5.44 7.58 0.24
N GLN A 59 4.59 7.67 -0.79
CA GLN A 59 4.04 8.94 -1.29
C GLN A 59 2.75 9.37 -0.58
N HIS A 60 2.36 8.69 0.50
CA HIS A 60 1.10 8.92 1.24
C HIS A 60 -0.18 8.66 0.42
N GLU A 61 -0.08 7.92 -0.67
CA GLU A 61 -1.23 7.52 -1.47
C GLU A 61 -1.88 6.29 -0.86
N LEU A 62 -3.21 6.28 -0.81
CA LEU A 62 -3.98 5.13 -0.33
C LEU A 62 -3.86 3.99 -1.35
N VAL A 63 -3.23 2.88 -0.94
CA VAL A 63 -3.06 1.68 -1.77
C VAL A 63 -4.24 0.73 -1.59
N TYR A 64 -4.68 0.54 -0.33
CA TYR A 64 -5.78 -0.35 -0.01
C TYR A 64 -6.50 0.06 1.27
N GLU A 65 -7.81 -0.16 1.30
CA GLU A 65 -8.66 0.03 2.47
C GLU A 65 -9.59 -1.17 2.62
N GLU A 66 -9.75 -1.65 3.86
CA GLU A 66 -10.78 -2.64 4.18
C GLU A 66 -11.36 -2.40 5.57
N ARG A 67 -12.67 -2.62 5.67
CA ARG A 67 -13.40 -2.69 6.94
C ARG A 67 -13.43 -4.14 7.43
N LEU A 68 -12.86 -4.37 8.60
CA LEU A 68 -12.92 -5.63 9.33
C LEU A 68 -14.08 -5.61 10.31
N ASP A 69 -15.16 -6.29 9.96
CA ASP A 69 -16.33 -6.43 10.82
C ASP A 69 -16.08 -7.39 11.99
N ASN A 70 -16.77 -7.14 13.10
CA ASN A 70 -16.68 -7.85 14.39
C ASN A 70 -15.29 -7.89 15.03
N LEU A 71 -14.38 -7.03 14.55
CA LEU A 71 -13.01 -6.91 15.04
C LEU A 71 -12.75 -5.48 15.52
N CYS A 72 -12.25 -5.35 16.74
CA CYS A 72 -11.87 -4.07 17.33
C CYS A 72 -10.38 -4.15 17.67
N LEU A 73 -9.54 -3.45 16.89
CA LEU A 73 -8.11 -3.34 17.12
C LEU A 73 -7.82 -2.05 17.88
N ASP A 74 -7.46 -2.20 19.15
CA ASP A 74 -6.99 -1.10 20.00
C ASP A 74 -5.50 -1.30 20.29
N LEU A 75 -4.66 -0.54 19.58
CA LEU A 75 -3.20 -0.57 19.74
C LEU A 75 -2.67 0.48 20.72
N SER A 76 -3.54 1.29 21.34
CA SER A 76 -3.14 2.40 22.21
C SER A 76 -2.45 1.95 23.51
N LYS A 77 -2.75 0.74 23.97
CA LYS A 77 -2.35 0.25 25.30
C LYS A 77 -0.92 -0.30 25.38
N GLY A 78 -0.20 -0.37 24.26
CA GLY A 78 1.21 -0.78 24.23
C GLY A 78 1.49 -2.22 24.73
N THR A 79 0.47 -3.06 24.87
CA THR A 79 0.61 -4.43 25.37
C THR A 79 1.40 -5.32 24.42
N GLY A 80 1.87 -6.48 24.90
CA GLY A 80 2.53 -7.47 24.05
C GLY A 80 1.67 -7.94 22.87
N LEU A 81 0.35 -7.95 23.04
CA LEU A 81 -0.60 -8.24 21.96
C LEU A 81 -0.63 -7.14 20.93
N CYS A 82 -0.66 -5.87 21.35
CA CYS A 82 -0.57 -4.74 20.43
C CYS A 82 0.69 -4.83 19.57
N ARG A 83 1.84 -5.22 20.15
CA ARG A 83 3.09 -5.41 19.41
C ARG A 83 3.00 -6.56 18.40
N ARG A 84 2.37 -7.68 18.77
CA ARG A 84 2.16 -8.81 17.84
C ARG A 84 1.25 -8.41 16.69
N THR A 85 0.14 -7.76 16.96
CA THR A 85 -0.78 -7.25 15.94
C THR A 85 -0.10 -6.24 15.02
N ALA A 86 0.68 -5.30 15.56
CA ALA A 86 1.46 -4.36 14.75
C ALA A 86 2.46 -5.07 13.82
N ARG A 87 3.12 -6.14 14.29
CA ARG A 87 3.99 -6.97 13.45
C ARG A 87 3.23 -7.66 12.32
N GLN A 88 2.05 -8.21 12.61
CA GLN A 88 1.19 -8.82 11.57
C GLN A 88 0.72 -7.78 10.55
N LEU A 89 0.38 -6.56 10.99
CA LEU A 89 0.06 -5.44 10.11
C LEU A 89 1.24 -5.02 9.23
N ASN A 90 2.46 -5.02 9.77
CA ASN A 90 3.67 -4.74 8.97
C ASN A 90 3.92 -5.81 7.90
N VAL A 91 3.69 -7.08 8.22
CA VAL A 91 3.78 -8.17 7.23
C VAL A 91 2.71 -7.99 6.15
N ALA A 92 1.47 -7.72 6.55
CA ALA A 92 0.38 -7.45 5.61
C ALA A 92 0.68 -6.24 4.71
N LEU A 93 1.21 -5.15 5.26
CA LEU A 93 1.65 -3.97 4.51
C LEU A 93 2.65 -4.36 3.41
N HIS A 94 3.67 -5.15 3.72
CA HIS A 94 4.64 -5.59 2.70
C HIS A 94 4.00 -6.39 1.56
N HIS A 95 3.03 -7.25 1.86
CA HIS A 95 2.29 -8.00 0.84
C HIS A 95 1.40 -7.07 0.00
N VAL A 96 0.65 -6.18 0.64
CA VAL A 96 -0.24 -5.22 -0.05
C VAL A 96 0.54 -4.27 -0.95
N LEU A 97 1.69 -3.76 -0.51
CA LEU A 97 2.50 -2.86 -1.32
C LEU A 97 3.21 -3.58 -2.47
N ARG A 98 3.55 -4.86 -2.30
CA ARG A 98 4.18 -5.66 -3.36
C ARG A 98 3.18 -6.14 -4.41
N ASP A 99 1.98 -6.49 -3.98
CA ASP A 99 0.90 -6.96 -4.87
C ASP A 99 -0.46 -6.43 -4.40
N PRO A 100 -0.83 -5.21 -4.82
CA PRO A 100 -2.10 -4.60 -4.43
C PRO A 100 -3.34 -5.39 -4.88
N ASN A 101 -3.23 -6.18 -5.95
CA ASN A 101 -4.35 -6.97 -6.47
C ASN A 101 -4.75 -8.09 -5.50
N ASN A 102 -3.80 -8.59 -4.71
CA ASN A 102 -4.02 -9.62 -3.71
C ASN A 102 -4.24 -9.06 -2.29
N ALA A 103 -4.31 -7.73 -2.14
CA ALA A 103 -4.46 -7.07 -0.84
C ALA A 103 -5.65 -7.62 -0.04
N ARG A 104 -6.80 -7.81 -0.69
CA ARG A 104 -8.01 -8.37 -0.07
C ARG A 104 -7.81 -9.75 0.54
N GLN A 105 -7.05 -10.62 -0.12
CA GLN A 105 -6.79 -11.96 0.39
C GLN A 105 -5.85 -11.91 1.60
N THR A 106 -4.81 -11.07 1.54
CA THR A 106 -3.90 -10.84 2.66
C THR A 106 -4.63 -10.31 3.88
N THR A 107 -5.51 -9.33 3.72
CA THR A 107 -6.26 -8.73 4.83
C THR A 107 -7.35 -9.64 5.37
N THR A 108 -7.99 -10.46 4.51
CA THR A 108 -8.90 -11.54 4.94
C THR A 108 -8.15 -12.55 5.82
N GLN A 109 -6.96 -12.99 5.40
CA GLN A 109 -6.13 -13.90 6.19
C GLN A 109 -5.71 -13.26 7.53
N LEU A 110 -5.28 -12.01 7.51
CA LEU A 110 -4.95 -11.24 8.71
C LEU A 110 -6.14 -11.20 9.68
N ALA A 111 -7.35 -10.92 9.18
CA ALA A 111 -8.56 -10.86 9.99
C ALA A 111 -8.88 -12.21 10.65
N LEU A 112 -8.68 -13.33 9.94
CA LEU A 112 -8.84 -14.68 10.49
C LEU A 112 -7.83 -14.96 11.61
N GLU A 113 -6.55 -14.65 11.40
CA GLU A 113 -5.48 -14.86 12.40
C GLU A 113 -5.73 -14.03 13.68
N LEU A 114 -6.15 -12.78 13.51
CA LEU A 114 -6.49 -11.88 14.62
C LEU A 114 -7.76 -12.36 15.36
N GLY A 115 -8.77 -12.82 14.60
CA GLY A 115 -10.01 -13.38 15.15
C GLY A 115 -9.79 -14.64 15.97
N GLN A 116 -8.92 -15.56 15.50
CA GLN A 116 -8.56 -16.77 16.23
C GLN A 116 -7.82 -16.45 17.53
N SER A 117 -6.82 -15.56 17.49
CA SER A 117 -6.04 -15.14 18.66
C SER A 117 -6.93 -14.57 19.78
N ARG A 118 -7.97 -13.80 19.42
CA ARG A 118 -8.96 -13.26 20.36
C ARG A 118 -9.83 -14.32 21.00
N ARG A 119 -10.30 -15.30 20.22
CA ARG A 119 -11.17 -16.38 20.73
C ARG A 119 -10.45 -17.22 21.77
N VAL A 120 -9.19 -17.57 21.52
CA VAL A 120 -8.36 -18.33 22.46
C VAL A 120 -8.24 -17.60 23.80
N GLN A 121 -8.00 -16.28 23.80
CA GLN A 121 -7.88 -15.51 25.04
C GLN A 121 -9.17 -15.46 25.87
N ARG A 122 -10.34 -15.36 25.23
CA ARG A 122 -11.61 -15.39 25.95
C ARG A 122 -11.84 -16.71 26.67
N VAL A 123 -11.38 -17.83 26.12
CA VAL A 123 -11.51 -19.14 26.75
C VAL A 123 -10.65 -19.24 28.03
N TYR A 124 -9.46 -18.62 28.03
CA TYR A 124 -8.56 -18.66 29.20
C TYR A 124 -8.90 -17.64 30.29
N ALA A 125 -9.65 -16.57 29.98
CA ALA A 125 -10.06 -15.56 30.96
C ALA A 125 -11.32 -15.96 31.77
N VAL A 126 -11.92 -17.11 31.48
CA VAL A 126 -13.15 -17.62 32.15
C VAL A 126 -12.81 -18.68 33.22
N ARG A 127 -11.55 -18.81 33.62
CA ARG A 127 -11.13 -19.68 34.72
C ARG A 127 -10.67 -18.89 35.94
#